data_AF-A0AAN7CF79-F1
#
_entry.id   AF-A0AAN7CF79-F1
#
_cell.length_a   1.000
_cell.length_b   1.000
_cell.length_c   1.000
_cell.angle_alpha   90.00
_cell.angle_beta   90.00
_cell.angle_gamma   90.00
#
_symmetry.space_group_name_H-M   'P 1'
#
loop_
_entity.id
_entity.type
_entity.pdbx_description
1 polymer ?
#
loop_
_entity_poly.entity_id
_entity_poly.type
_entity_poly.pdbx_seq_one_letter_code
_entity_poly.pdbx_strand_id
1 'polypeptide(L)'
;MCFHKRLLFGCSHYEWLGLTRPCELEESYNRGEVQVGCSVKWSHGFDTIRIEDKCPECAEKGANDNYRLGVLKEQIKVLKEHLRLIKGVPEIKEDKRDADQDPTLPGAGEGAPSPPVRTDDSTNTSFEKNE
;
A
#
# COMPACT_ATOMS: atom_id res chain seq x y z
N MET A 1 -2.00 -24.48 17.90
CA MET A 1 -2.11 -23.57 16.74
C MET A 1 -0.89 -23.78 15.84
N CYS A 2 -1.08 -23.85 14.52
CA CYS A 2 0.02 -24.03 13.57
C CYS A 2 0.73 -22.69 13.32
N PHE A 3 2.06 -22.69 13.41
CA PHE A 3 2.86 -21.53 13.04
C PHE A 3 3.36 -21.67 11.62
N HIS A 4 3.11 -20.63 10.82
CA HIS A 4 3.50 -20.54 9.44
C HIS A 4 4.40 -19.32 9.23
N LYS A 5 5.29 -19.43 8.25
CA LYS A 5 5.99 -18.27 7.73
C LYS A 5 4.99 -17.36 7.00
N ARG A 6 5.09 -16.06 7.24
CA ARG A 6 4.24 -15.05 6.60
C ARG A 6 5.10 -14.10 5.78
N LEU A 7 4.78 -13.99 4.50
CA LEU A 7 5.37 -12.98 3.63
C LEU A 7 4.48 -11.74 3.63
N LEU A 8 5.06 -10.56 3.86
CA LEU A 8 4.40 -9.26 3.77
C LEU A 8 5.01 -8.48 2.61
N PHE A 9 4.17 -8.10 1.67
CA PHE A 9 4.56 -7.28 0.52
C PHE A 9 4.55 -5.79 0.89
N GLY A 10 5.27 -4.96 0.12
CA GLY A 10 5.30 -3.51 0.30
C GLY A 10 3.93 -2.84 0.10
N CYS A 11 2.99 -3.53 -0.55
CA CYS A 11 1.60 -3.11 -0.69
C CYS A 11 0.68 -3.59 0.46
N SER A 12 1.23 -4.02 1.59
CA SER A 12 0.51 -4.51 2.79
C SER A 12 -0.33 -5.78 2.60
N HIS A 13 -0.26 -6.41 1.43
CA HIS A 13 -0.79 -7.76 1.23
C HIS A 13 0.14 -8.78 1.85
N TYR A 14 -0.40 -9.97 2.09
CA TYR A 14 0.36 -11.05 2.70
C TYR A 14 0.07 -12.40 2.06
N GLU A 15 1.04 -13.28 2.15
CA GLU A 15 0.92 -14.66 1.72
C GLU A 15 1.47 -15.60 2.80
N TRP A 16 0.77 -16.71 2.99
CA TRP A 16 1.22 -17.77 3.88
C TRP A 16 2.19 -18.67 3.15
N LEU A 17 3.41 -18.74 3.67
CA LEU A 17 4.42 -19.67 3.19
C LEU A 17 4.29 -21.01 3.94
N GLY A 18 5.37 -21.79 3.91
CA GLY A 18 5.46 -23.09 4.56
C GLY A 18 5.19 -23.06 6.06
N LEU A 19 4.80 -24.23 6.57
CA LEU A 19 4.61 -24.50 7.99
C LEU A 19 5.97 -24.46 8.70
N THR A 20 6.10 -23.62 9.72
CA THR A 20 7.29 -23.57 10.59
C THR A 20 7.17 -24.58 11.72
N ARG A 21 5.99 -24.62 12.37
CA ARG A 21 5.72 -25.51 13.49
C ARG A 21 4.30 -26.06 13.40
N PRO A 22 4.12 -27.37 13.18
CA PRO A 22 2.81 -28.00 13.24
C PRO A 22 2.24 -27.93 14.67
N CYS A 23 0.92 -27.91 14.80
CA CYS A 23 0.28 -28.24 16.07
C CYS A 23 0.00 -29.74 16.14
N GLU A 24 -0.36 -30.24 17.33
CA GLU A 24 -0.60 -31.66 17.54
C GLU A 24 -1.63 -32.26 16.56
N LEU A 25 -2.70 -31.51 16.24
CA LEU A 25 -3.69 -31.92 15.24
C LEU A 25 -3.06 -32.09 13.84
N GLU A 26 -2.19 -31.16 13.45
CA GLU A 26 -1.49 -31.22 12.16
C GLU A 26 -0.46 -32.35 12.15
N GLU A 27 0.20 -32.63 13.27
CA GLU A 27 1.11 -33.78 13.40
C GLU A 27 0.34 -35.10 13.28
N SER A 28 -0.78 -35.26 13.97
CA SER A 28 -1.65 -36.43 13.83
C SER A 28 -2.18 -36.60 12.41
N TYR A 29 -2.51 -35.50 11.72
CA TYR A 29 -2.91 -35.54 10.32
C TYR A 29 -1.76 -36.03 9.43
N ASN A 30 -0.56 -35.51 9.62
CA ASN A 30 0.64 -35.93 8.89
C ASN A 30 1.03 -37.40 9.18
N ARG A 31 0.71 -37.92 10.37
CA ARG A 31 0.86 -39.34 10.71
C ARG A 31 -0.25 -40.24 10.15
N GLY A 32 -1.32 -39.66 9.60
CA GLY A 32 -2.49 -40.39 9.08
C GLY A 32 -3.46 -40.87 10.17
N GLU A 33 -3.33 -40.38 11.40
CA GLU A 33 -4.21 -40.73 12.53
C GLU A 33 -5.57 -40.03 12.44
N VAL A 34 -5.63 -38.88 11.78
CA VAL A 34 -6.85 -38.12 11.53
C VAL A 34 -6.98 -37.78 10.05
N GLN A 35 -8.22 -37.66 9.56
CA GLN A 35 -8.50 -37.38 8.15
C GLN A 35 -8.43 -35.89 7.77
N VAL A 36 -8.47 -35.00 8.76
CA VAL A 36 -8.55 -33.54 8.54
C VAL A 36 -7.45 -32.84 9.35
N GLY A 37 -6.64 -32.02 8.66
CA GLY A 37 -5.60 -31.19 9.27
C GLY A 37 -6.14 -29.91 9.89
N CYS A 38 -5.24 -29.13 10.47
CA CYS A 38 -5.55 -27.84 11.08
C CYS A 38 -5.72 -26.75 10.01
N SER A 39 -6.90 -26.11 9.97
CA SER A 39 -7.16 -24.98 9.05
C SER A 39 -6.64 -23.64 9.55
N VAL A 40 -6.27 -23.55 10.84
CA VAL A 40 -5.96 -22.29 11.50
C VAL A 40 -4.46 -21.98 11.40
N LYS A 41 -4.13 -20.90 10.71
CA LYS A 41 -2.75 -20.43 10.50
C LYS A 41 -2.43 -19.23 11.37
N TRP A 42 -1.30 -19.29 12.06
CA TRP A 42 -0.75 -18.19 12.85
C TRP A 42 0.65 -17.86 12.39
N SER A 43 1.04 -16.58 12.47
CA SER A 43 2.42 -16.14 12.23
C SER A 43 3.00 -15.60 13.51
N HIS A 44 4.19 -16.08 13.88
CA HIS A 44 4.99 -15.38 14.88
C HIS A 44 5.67 -14.15 14.25
N GLY A 45 5.96 -13.12 15.05
CA GLY A 45 6.61 -11.90 14.54
C GLY A 45 7.97 -12.17 13.88
N PHE A 46 8.71 -13.17 14.37
CA PHE A 46 10.01 -13.59 13.80
C PHE A 46 9.88 -14.42 12.53
N ASP A 47 8.74 -15.07 12.30
CA ASP A 47 8.47 -15.84 11.07
C ASP A 47 7.86 -14.96 9.97
N THR A 48 7.91 -13.64 10.15
CA THR A 48 7.38 -12.67 9.20
C THR A 48 8.52 -12.10 8.36
N ILE A 49 8.47 -12.33 7.06
CA ILE A 49 9.40 -11.80 6.07
C ILE A 49 8.72 -10.59 5.42
N ARG A 50 9.39 -9.44 5.43
CA ARG A 50 8.92 -8.23 4.74
C ARG A 50 9.75 -8.02 3.48
N ILE A 51 9.08 -7.80 2.36
CA ILE A 51 9.71 -7.43 1.10
C ILE A 51 9.16 -6.10 0.62
N GLU A 52 10.00 -5.31 -0.05
CA GLU A 52 9.62 -3.99 -0.57
C GLU A 52 8.75 -4.11 -1.83
N ASP A 53 8.86 -5.22 -2.54
CA ASP A 53 8.11 -5.49 -3.75
C ASP A 53 6.60 -5.61 -3.50
N LYS A 54 5.82 -5.23 -4.53
CA LYS A 54 4.37 -5.40 -4.54
C LYS A 54 4.01 -6.85 -4.80
N CYS A 55 2.85 -7.28 -4.31
CA CYS A 55 2.32 -8.60 -4.67
C CYS A 55 2.00 -8.68 -6.17
N PRO A 56 1.96 -9.90 -6.77
CA PRO A 56 1.70 -10.08 -8.20
C PRO A 56 0.43 -9.38 -8.68
N GLU A 57 -0.66 -9.45 -7.90
CA GLU A 57 -1.93 -8.79 -8.24
C GLU A 57 -1.80 -7.26 -8.26
N CYS A 58 -1.06 -6.67 -7.31
CA CYS A 58 -0.84 -5.23 -7.28
C CYS A 58 0.12 -4.77 -8.37
N ALA A 59 1.09 -5.59 -8.74
CA ALA A 59 1.98 -5.32 -9.86
C ALA A 59 1.19 -5.30 -11.17
N GLU A 60 0.31 -6.29 -11.39
CA GLU A 60 -0.54 -6.37 -12.58
C GLU A 60 -1.55 -5.21 -12.66
N LYS A 61 -2.23 -4.90 -11.56
CA LYS A 61 -3.12 -3.73 -11.48
C LYS A 61 -2.39 -2.43 -11.81
N GLY A 62 -1.19 -2.23 -11.24
CA GLY A 62 -0.36 -1.07 -11.54
C GLY A 62 0.05 -0.97 -13.01
N ALA A 63 0.35 -2.09 -13.66
CA ALA A 63 0.66 -2.12 -15.09
C ALA A 63 -0.56 -1.72 -15.94
N ASN A 64 -1.74 -2.26 -15.62
CA ASN A 64 -3.00 -1.93 -16.29
C ASN A 64 -3.38 -0.46 -16.11
N ASP A 65 -3.21 0.09 -14.91
CA ASP A 65 -3.48 1.50 -14.63
C ASP A 65 -2.53 2.42 -15.39
N ASN A 66 -1.24 2.08 -15.44
CA ASN A 66 -0.27 2.84 -16.25
C ASN A 66 -0.61 2.82 -17.74
N TYR A 67 -1.06 1.69 -18.27
CA TYR A 67 -1.54 1.59 -19.65
C TYR A 67 -2.75 2.50 -19.90
N ARG A 68 -3.75 2.45 -19.02
CA ARG A 68 -4.95 3.30 -19.11
C ARG A 68 -4.61 4.79 -19.02
N LEU A 69 -3.69 5.16 -18.12
CA LEU A 69 -3.20 6.53 -18.02
C LEU A 69 -2.47 6.98 -19.30
N GLY A 70 -1.74 6.08 -19.96
CA GLY A 70 -1.15 6.35 -21.28
C GLY A 70 -2.20 6.68 -22.33
N VAL A 71 -3.26 5.87 -22.42
CA VAL A 71 -4.37 6.10 -23.36
C VAL A 71 -5.08 7.43 -23.07
N LEU A 72 -5.37 7.72 -21.81
CA LEU A 72 -6.02 8.98 -21.41
C LEU A 72 -5.16 10.20 -21.71
N LYS A 73 -3.83 10.12 -21.49
CA LYS A 73 -2.90 11.20 -21.83
C LYS A 73 -2.92 11.49 -23.33
N GLU A 74 -2.95 10.47 -24.18
CA GLU A 74 -3.01 10.65 -25.62
C GLU A 74 -4.35 11.26 -26.07
N GLN A 75 -5.47 10.80 -25.50
CA GLN A 75 -6.78 11.41 -25.76
C GLN A 75 -6.82 12.88 -25.36
N ILE A 76 -6.26 13.24 -24.20
CA ILE A 76 -6.15 14.64 -23.75
C ILE A 76 -5.31 15.47 -24.73
N LYS A 77 -4.22 14.90 -25.25
CA LYS A 77 -3.36 15.58 -26.24
C LYS A 77 -4.11 15.86 -27.54
N VAL A 78 -4.81 14.86 -28.09
CA VAL A 78 -5.64 15.01 -29.29
C VAL A 78 -6.72 16.08 -29.08
N LEU A 79 -7.39 16.05 -27.92
CA LEU A 79 -8.43 17.03 -27.60
C LEU A 79 -7.86 18.45 -27.47
N LYS A 80 -6.68 18.61 -26.88
CA LYS A 80 -5.97 19.89 -26.80
C LYS A 80 -5.62 20.43 -28.18
N GLU A 81 -5.12 19.59 -29.08
CA GLU A 81 -4.82 20.00 -30.46
C GLU A 81 -6.08 20.39 -31.24
N HIS A 82 -7.17 19.62 -31.10
CA HIS A 82 -8.46 19.99 -31.69
C HIS A 82 -8.96 21.34 -31.19
N LEU A 83 -8.86 21.62 -29.88
CA LEU A 83 -9.25 22.90 -29.31
C LEU A 83 -8.35 24.05 -29.77
N ARG A 84 -7.04 23.81 -29.99
CA ARG A 84 -6.13 24.80 -30.58
C ARG A 84 -6.56 25.19 -32.00
N LEU A 85 -6.87 24.19 -32.83
CA LEU A 85 -7.36 24.40 -34.19
C LEU A 85 -8.68 25.18 -34.22
N ILE A 86 -9.64 24.82 -33.36
CA ILE A 86 -10.96 25.49 -33.29
C ILE A 86 -10.84 26.93 -32.77
N LYS A 87 -9.98 27.18 -31.78
CA LYS A 87 -9.82 28.53 -31.21
C LYS A 87 -8.98 29.47 -32.09
N GLY A 88 -8.37 28.98 -33.17
CA GLY A 88 -7.58 29.80 -34.09
C GLY A 88 -6.44 30.55 -33.41
N VAL A 89 -5.90 30.02 -32.32
CA VAL A 89 -4.81 30.68 -31.58
C VAL A 89 -3.50 30.41 -32.32
N PRO A 90 -2.80 31.44 -32.83
CA PRO A 90 -1.49 31.24 -33.44
C PRO A 90 -0.49 30.76 -32.39
N GLU A 91 0.40 29.86 -32.81
CA GLU A 91 1.40 29.18 -31.99
C GLU A 91 2.12 30.14 -31.02
N ILE A 92 1.84 30.00 -29.72
CA ILE A 92 2.73 30.53 -28.70
C ILE A 92 3.88 29.52 -28.58
N LYS A 93 5.02 29.88 -29.15
CA LYS A 93 6.28 29.16 -28.96
C LYS A 93 6.51 28.98 -27.46
N GLU A 94 6.52 27.73 -27.02
CA GLU A 94 6.98 27.41 -25.67
C GLU A 94 8.50 27.67 -25.64
N ASP A 95 8.88 28.88 -25.24
CA ASP A 95 10.25 29.17 -24.85
C ASP A 95 10.61 28.25 -23.69
N LYS A 96 11.55 27.35 -23.97
CA LYS A 96 12.30 26.59 -22.97
C LYS A 96 12.91 27.61 -22.00
N ARG A 97 12.27 27.78 -20.85
CA ARG A 97 12.94 28.35 -19.69
C ARG A 97 13.67 27.20 -19.02
N ASP A 98 14.96 27.16 -19.30
CA ASP A 98 15.95 26.38 -18.59
C ASP A 98 15.73 26.57 -17.09
N ALA A 99 15.41 25.46 -16.41
CA ALA A 99 15.36 25.39 -14.95
C ALA A 99 16.79 25.21 -14.44
N ASP A 100 17.58 26.28 -14.51
CA ASP A 100 18.81 26.43 -13.74
C ASP A 100 18.77 27.80 -13.06
N GLN A 101 18.25 27.80 -11.83
CA GLN A 101 18.63 28.76 -10.79
C GLN A 101 18.24 28.23 -9.41
N ASP A 102 19.23 27.59 -8.79
CA ASP A 102 19.44 27.51 -7.35
C ASP A 102 19.48 28.93 -6.73
N PRO A 103 18.81 29.15 -5.59
CA PRO A 103 19.28 30.12 -4.62
C PRO A 103 19.50 29.46 -3.25
N THR A 104 20.78 29.20 -2.98
CA THR A 104 21.30 28.87 -1.66
C THR A 104 21.28 30.10 -0.74
N LEU A 105 20.42 30.06 0.29
CA LEU A 105 20.55 30.55 1.71
C LEU A 105 20.78 32.07 1.96
N PRO A 106 20.68 32.63 3.20
CA PRO A 106 20.51 32.05 4.55
C PRO A 106 19.49 32.77 5.50
N GLY A 107 19.25 32.23 6.72
CA GLY A 107 19.00 33.08 7.90
C GLY A 107 17.88 32.71 8.90
N ALA A 108 18.28 32.02 9.99
CA ALA A 108 17.91 32.16 11.41
C ALA A 108 16.45 32.32 11.90
N GLY A 109 16.05 31.49 12.87
CA GLY A 109 14.94 31.73 13.80
C GLY A 109 14.62 30.51 14.67
N GLU A 110 14.67 30.71 15.98
CA GLU A 110 14.78 29.70 17.05
C GLU A 110 13.44 29.07 17.49
N GLY A 111 13.52 27.86 18.08
CA GLY A 111 12.75 27.46 19.27
C GLY A 111 11.24 27.11 19.15
N ALA A 112 10.91 25.81 19.23
CA ALA A 112 10.17 25.20 20.35
C ALA A 112 9.63 23.79 20.00
N PRO A 113 9.66 22.82 20.93
CA PRO A 113 9.19 21.45 20.72
C PRO A 113 7.66 21.35 20.77
N SER A 114 7.06 20.65 19.81
CA SER A 114 5.62 20.36 19.82
C SER A 114 5.29 19.18 20.75
N PRO A 115 4.18 19.25 21.52
CA PRO A 115 3.81 18.24 22.53
C PRO A 115 3.18 16.97 21.93
N PRO A 116 3.18 15.85 22.68
CA PRO A 116 2.57 14.60 22.23
C PRO A 116 1.04 14.68 22.17
N VAL A 117 0.48 14.21 21.06
CA VAL A 117 -0.96 14.02 20.84
C VAL A 117 -1.44 12.86 21.72
N ARG A 118 -2.32 13.16 22.68
CA ARG A 118 -3.19 12.18 23.33
C ARG A 118 -4.41 11.97 22.43
N THR A 119 -4.64 10.74 21.99
CA THR A 119 -5.92 10.33 21.42
C THR A 119 -6.67 9.54 22.48
N ASP A 120 -7.81 10.09 22.88
CA ASP A 120 -8.71 9.52 23.86
C ASP A 120 -9.43 8.32 23.24
N ASP A 121 -9.34 7.18 23.90
CA ASP A 121 -9.99 5.94 23.50
C ASP A 121 -11.26 5.73 24.32
N SER A 122 -12.28 5.24 23.63
CA SER A 122 -13.37 4.40 24.16
C SER A 122 -14.49 5.06 24.97
N THR A 123 -15.56 5.33 24.21
CA THR A 123 -16.92 4.85 24.48
C THR A 123 -17.02 3.70 25.49
N ASN A 124 -17.79 3.90 26.56
CA ASN A 124 -18.51 2.80 27.21
C ASN A 124 -19.94 3.24 27.52
N THR A 125 -20.85 2.80 26.66
CA THR A 125 -22.30 2.86 26.84
C THR A 125 -22.72 1.76 27.83
N SER A 126 -22.87 2.12 29.09
CA SER A 126 -23.63 1.32 30.06
C SER A 126 -25.09 1.74 29.96
N PHE A 127 -25.87 1.01 29.15
CA PHE A 127 -27.33 1.17 29.15
C PHE A 127 -27.91 0.16 30.13
N GLU A 128 -28.35 0.69 31.27
CA GLU A 128 -29.21 0.02 32.25
C GLU A 128 -30.65 -0.13 31.71
N LYS A 129 -31.39 -1.03 32.38
CA LYS A 129 -32.84 -1.30 32.38
C LYS A 129 -33.25 -2.58 31.64
N ASN A 130 -34.18 -3.39 32.13
CA ASN A 130 -34.97 -3.53 33.36
C ASN A 130 -35.61 -4.95 33.22
N GLU A 131 -35.72 -5.73 34.30
CA GLU A 131 -37.00 -6.00 35.00
C GLU A 131 -38.06 -6.72 34.14
#